data_AF-M7ZHP0-F1
#
_entry.id   AF-M7ZHP0-F1
#
_cell.length_a   1.000
_cell.length_b   1.000
_cell.length_c   1.000
_cell.angle_alpha   90.00
_cell.angle_beta   90.00
_cell.angle_gamma   90.00
#
_symmetry.space_group_name_H-M   'P 1'
#
loop_
_entity.id
_entity.type
_entity.pdbx_description
1 polymer ?
#
loop_
_entity_poly.entity_id
_entity_poly.type
_entity_poly.pdbx_seq_one_letter_code
_entity_poly.pdbx_strand_id
1 'polypeptide(L)'
;MAPTATTAAAGEAPPIRIPRRSTGDDDVAIKVLYCGICHSDLHTIKNDWRNAIYPVVPGHEIAGVVTEMRPAAGTMHGIVNTASAAASLHPYLALLKPHGKMILLGIPDKPLQVSAFALIGGGKTLAGSCMASISETQEMLDFAAEHGVAADVEVIGAGEVNAAMERLAKGDVRYRFVIDVGNTLKAD
;
A
#
# COMPACT_ATOMS: atom_id res chain seq x y z
N MET A 1 25.93 0.99 30.97
CA MET A 1 24.90 2.02 31.19
C MET A 1 23.84 1.84 30.13
N ALA A 2 22.66 1.38 30.52
CA ALA A 2 21.54 1.16 29.62
C ALA A 2 20.85 2.49 29.28
N PRO A 3 20.38 2.66 28.04
CA PRO A 3 19.26 3.56 27.75
C PRO A 3 18.14 2.78 27.04
N THR A 4 17.06 2.48 27.78
CA THR A 4 15.73 3.13 27.72
C THR A 4 14.95 2.90 26.43
N ALA A 5 13.99 1.96 26.52
CA ALA A 5 12.85 1.81 25.64
C ALA A 5 12.04 3.11 25.53
N THR A 6 11.14 3.23 24.56
CA THR A 6 10.14 4.30 24.51
C THR A 6 9.32 4.29 25.80
N THR A 7 9.70 5.14 26.75
CA THR A 7 9.00 5.34 28.01
C THR A 7 8.08 6.53 27.84
N ALA A 8 6.81 6.29 27.52
CA ALA A 8 5.63 7.04 27.97
C ALA A 8 4.52 7.11 26.92
N ALA A 9 3.30 7.24 27.45
CA ALA A 9 2.07 7.69 26.78
C ALA A 9 2.12 9.16 26.30
N ALA A 10 3.32 9.68 25.96
CA ALA A 10 3.56 11.08 25.63
C ALA A 10 3.48 11.38 24.11
N GLY A 11 3.29 10.37 23.27
CA GLY A 11 3.08 10.56 21.83
C GLY A 11 4.34 10.90 21.02
N GLU A 12 5.53 10.74 21.59
CA GLU A 12 6.81 10.90 20.88
C GLU A 12 7.34 9.55 20.37
N ALA A 13 7.72 9.51 19.08
CA ALA A 13 8.24 8.32 18.40
C ALA A 13 9.71 8.53 17.99
N PRO A 14 10.67 8.45 18.93
CA PRO A 14 12.08 8.61 18.60
C PRO A 14 12.57 7.44 17.72
N PRO A 15 13.62 7.63 16.89
CA PRO A 15 14.21 6.55 16.12
C PRO A 15 14.63 5.38 17.03
N ILE A 16 14.04 4.21 16.81
CA ILE A 16 14.33 2.99 17.57
C ILE A 16 14.92 1.93 16.64
N ARG A 17 15.98 1.26 17.11
CA ARG A 17 16.55 0.11 16.41
C ARG A 17 15.93 -1.16 16.94
N ILE A 18 15.07 -1.79 16.13
CA ILE A 18 14.46 -3.08 16.46
C ILE A 18 15.17 -4.20 15.70
N PRO A 19 15.70 -5.23 16.40
CA PRO A 19 16.20 -6.40 15.73
C PRO A 19 15.03 -7.11 15.03
N ARG A 20 15.14 -7.31 13.72
CA ARG A 20 14.24 -8.22 13.00
C ARG A 20 14.82 -9.63 13.13
N ARG A 21 13.94 -10.62 13.31
CA ARG A 21 14.35 -12.03 13.25
C ARG A 21 14.87 -12.35 11.85
N SER A 22 15.71 -13.37 11.73
CA SER A 22 16.09 -13.92 10.43
C SER A 22 14.84 -14.36 9.67
N THR A 23 14.83 -14.11 8.35
CA THR A 23 13.81 -14.60 7.42
C THR A 23 13.75 -16.13 7.49
N GLY A 24 12.68 -16.66 8.05
CA GLY A 24 12.44 -18.10 8.19
C GLY A 24 11.79 -18.70 6.95
N ASP A 25 11.51 -20.00 7.04
CA ASP A 25 10.94 -20.79 5.96
C ASP A 25 9.46 -20.49 5.69
N ASP A 26 8.90 -19.36 6.13
CA ASP A 26 7.55 -18.90 5.73
C ASP A 26 7.49 -17.37 5.51
N ASP A 27 8.66 -16.70 5.44
CA ASP A 27 8.73 -15.25 5.54
C ASP A 27 9.15 -14.51 4.28
N VAL A 28 8.54 -13.35 4.09
CA VAL A 28 8.95 -12.37 3.09
C VAL A 28 9.61 -11.18 3.77
N ALA A 29 10.88 -10.93 3.44
CA ALA A 29 11.56 -9.70 3.84
C ALA A 29 11.22 -8.59 2.85
N ILE A 30 10.61 -7.52 3.35
CA ILE A 30 10.22 -6.35 2.57
C ILE A 30 11.10 -5.18 2.99
N LYS A 31 11.86 -4.61 2.05
CA LYS A 31 12.42 -3.27 2.22
C LYS A 31 11.28 -2.28 2.08
N VAL A 32 10.77 -1.84 3.23
CA VAL A 32 9.76 -0.80 3.32
C VAL A 32 10.30 0.46 2.63
N LEU A 33 9.58 0.91 1.60
CA LEU A 33 9.85 2.20 0.96
C LEU A 33 8.91 3.27 1.53
N TYR A 34 7.67 2.87 1.82
CA TYR A 34 6.61 3.71 2.33
C TYR A 34 5.82 2.95 3.40
N CYS A 35 5.35 3.66 4.41
CA CYS A 35 4.39 3.14 5.37
C CYS A 35 3.32 4.20 5.59
N GLY A 36 2.06 3.84 5.38
CA GLY A 36 0.92 4.67 5.78
C GLY A 36 0.88 4.85 7.29
N ILE A 37 0.25 5.94 7.72
CA ILE A 37 -0.02 6.27 9.13
C ILE A 37 -1.53 6.35 9.32
N CYS A 38 -2.09 5.44 10.11
CA CYS A 38 -3.52 5.33 10.36
C CYS A 38 -3.88 5.75 11.79
N HIS A 39 -5.16 6.00 12.07
CA HIS A 39 -5.62 6.40 13.40
C HIS A 39 -5.43 5.29 14.46
N SER A 40 -5.44 4.03 14.02
CA SER A 40 -5.05 2.87 14.83
C SER A 40 -3.60 2.95 15.33
N ASP A 41 -2.68 3.56 14.59
CA ASP A 41 -1.31 3.80 15.06
C ASP A 41 -1.30 4.78 16.24
N LEU A 42 -2.13 5.84 16.17
CA LEU A 42 -2.28 6.81 17.26
C LEU A 42 -2.91 6.19 18.50
N HIS A 43 -3.99 5.42 18.33
CA HIS A 43 -4.64 4.70 19.43
C HIS A 43 -3.70 3.67 20.07
N THR A 44 -2.86 3.00 19.27
CA THR A 44 -1.87 2.05 19.77
C THR A 44 -0.74 2.77 20.51
N ILE A 45 -0.23 3.89 19.99
CA ILE A 45 0.82 4.70 20.64
C ILE A 45 0.32 5.33 21.94
N LYS A 46 -0.94 5.78 21.99
CA LYS A 46 -1.58 6.36 23.18
C LYS A 46 -2.15 5.32 24.14
N ASN A 47 -2.17 4.04 23.74
CA ASN A 47 -2.76 2.93 24.48
C ASN A 47 -4.25 3.12 24.81
N ASP A 48 -5.02 3.70 23.88
CA ASP A 48 -6.44 3.98 24.08
C ASP A 48 -7.27 2.70 24.29
N TRP A 49 -6.81 1.57 23.74
CA TRP A 49 -7.42 0.25 23.91
C TRP A 49 -6.86 -0.58 25.09
N ARG A 50 -5.95 0.01 25.88
CA ARG A 50 -5.35 -0.60 27.09
C ARG A 50 -4.65 -1.95 26.86
N ASN A 51 -4.19 -2.19 25.64
CA ASN A 51 -3.52 -3.43 25.23
C ASN A 51 -2.14 -3.19 24.58
N ALA A 52 -1.66 -1.94 24.53
CA ALA A 52 -0.35 -1.61 23.98
C ALA A 52 0.78 -2.17 24.85
N ILE A 53 1.70 -2.90 24.23
CA ILE A 53 2.92 -3.41 24.86
C ILE A 53 4.06 -2.52 24.36
N TYR A 54 4.59 -1.66 25.22
CA TYR A 54 5.68 -0.75 24.87
C TYR A 54 7.05 -1.46 24.92
N PRO A 55 7.99 -1.14 24.00
CA PRO A 55 7.89 -0.12 22.95
C PRO A 55 7.01 -0.53 21.77
N VAL A 56 6.15 0.38 21.31
CA VAL A 56 5.29 0.21 20.14
C VAL A 56 5.99 0.81 18.91
N VAL A 57 6.03 0.06 17.81
CA VAL A 57 6.37 0.59 16.48
C VAL A 57 5.12 0.54 15.61
N PRO A 58 4.51 1.71 15.31
CA PRO A 58 3.34 1.78 14.44
C PRO A 58 3.71 1.45 13.00
N GLY A 59 2.69 1.24 12.16
CA GLY A 59 2.85 0.95 10.75
C GLY A 59 2.38 -0.46 10.39
N HIS A 60 1.14 -0.53 9.93
CA HIS A 60 0.50 -1.73 9.41
C HIS A 60 0.06 -1.57 7.94
N GLU A 61 0.52 -0.49 7.29
CA GLU A 61 0.18 -0.11 5.91
C GLU A 61 1.47 0.05 5.07
N ILE A 62 2.30 -0.99 5.03
CA ILE A 62 3.61 -0.95 4.38
C ILE A 62 3.54 -1.23 2.88
N ALA A 63 4.22 -0.39 2.09
CA ALA A 63 4.56 -0.64 0.70
C ALA A 63 6.08 -0.65 0.54
N GLY A 64 6.60 -1.63 -0.18
CA GLY A 64 8.04 -1.81 -0.26
C GLY A 64 8.46 -2.74 -1.37
N VAL A 65 9.77 -2.84 -1.55
CA VAL A 65 10.37 -3.80 -2.48
C VAL A 65 10.67 -5.05 -1.72
N VAL A 66 10.20 -6.19 -2.21
CA VAL A 66 10.57 -7.46 -1.63
C VAL A 66 12.06 -7.69 -1.83
N THR A 67 12.81 -7.80 -0.74
CA THR A 67 14.26 -7.99 -0.77
C THR A 67 14.66 -9.44 -0.60
N GLU A 68 13.83 -10.24 0.09
CA GLU A 68 13.99 -11.69 0.17
C GLU A 68 12.60 -12.34 0.18
N MET A 69 12.37 -13.32 -0.68
CA MET A 69 11.22 -14.22 -0.57
C MET A 69 11.73 -15.60 -0.18
N ARG A 70 11.38 -16.06 1.02
CA ARG A 70 11.26 -17.49 1.30
C ARG A 70 9.80 -17.79 1.72
N PRO A 71 9.35 -19.03 1.57
CA PRO A 71 8.19 -19.45 0.82
C PRO A 71 6.82 -18.98 1.37
N ALA A 72 6.49 -17.69 1.23
CA ALA A 72 5.09 -17.27 1.10
C ALA A 72 4.45 -17.74 -0.23
N ALA A 73 5.14 -18.63 -0.94
CA ALA A 73 4.66 -19.30 -2.13
C ALA A 73 3.37 -20.04 -1.80
N GLY A 74 2.32 -19.83 -2.61
CA GLY A 74 1.06 -20.52 -2.42
C GLY A 74 0.24 -20.07 -1.20
N THR A 75 0.40 -18.84 -0.71
CA THR A 75 -0.35 -18.35 0.46
C THR A 75 -1.50 -17.39 0.11
N MET A 76 -1.42 -16.69 -1.02
CA MET A 76 -2.37 -15.64 -1.39
C MET A 76 -3.51 -16.16 -2.27
N HIS A 77 -4.76 -15.82 -1.94
CA HIS A 77 -5.91 -16.09 -2.82
C HIS A 77 -5.98 -15.09 -3.98
N GLY A 78 -5.57 -13.85 -3.73
CA GLY A 78 -5.66 -12.76 -4.69
C GLY A 78 -4.51 -11.77 -4.51
N ILE A 79 -4.09 -11.15 -5.61
CA ILE A 79 -3.16 -10.02 -5.64
C ILE A 79 -3.78 -8.92 -6.52
N VAL A 80 -3.87 -7.70 -6.00
CA VAL A 80 -4.20 -6.51 -6.78
C VAL A 80 -2.90 -5.79 -7.10
N ASN A 81 -2.51 -5.79 -8.38
CA ASN A 81 -1.27 -5.19 -8.84
C ASN A 81 -1.50 -3.79 -9.41
N THR A 82 -1.09 -2.78 -8.65
CA THR A 82 -1.19 -1.36 -9.00
C THR A 82 0.13 -0.78 -9.54
N ALA A 83 1.17 -1.60 -9.71
CA ALA A 83 2.48 -1.12 -10.10
C ALA A 83 2.52 -0.65 -11.56
N SER A 84 2.96 0.58 -11.79
CA SER A 84 3.17 1.15 -13.12
C SER A 84 4.57 0.87 -13.70
N ALA A 85 5.32 -0.04 -13.09
CA ALA A 85 6.68 -0.41 -13.52
C ALA A 85 6.68 -1.79 -14.18
N ALA A 86 7.46 -1.95 -15.25
CA ALA A 86 7.63 -3.22 -15.95
C ALA A 86 8.51 -4.20 -15.15
N ALA A 87 7.95 -4.81 -14.11
CA ALA A 87 8.60 -5.86 -13.31
C ALA A 87 8.13 -7.27 -13.76
N SER A 88 8.98 -8.28 -13.59
CA SER A 88 8.60 -9.68 -13.82
C SER A 88 7.47 -10.10 -12.87
N LEU A 89 6.41 -10.72 -13.41
CA LEU A 89 5.30 -11.21 -12.60
C LEU A 89 5.56 -12.57 -11.95
N HIS A 90 6.59 -13.29 -12.42
CA HIS A 90 6.90 -14.64 -11.98
C HIS A 90 6.99 -14.82 -10.45
N PRO A 91 7.75 -13.99 -9.70
CA PRO A 91 7.84 -14.16 -8.25
C PRO A 91 6.51 -13.89 -7.54
N TYR A 92 5.69 -12.98 -8.06
CA TYR A 92 4.38 -12.66 -7.46
C TYR A 92 3.33 -13.73 -7.77
N LEU A 93 3.38 -14.34 -8.97
CA LEU A 93 2.54 -15.49 -9.29
C LEU A 93 2.88 -16.68 -8.39
N ALA A 94 4.12 -16.84 -7.94
CA ALA A 94 4.49 -17.89 -7.00
C ALA A 94 3.79 -17.74 -5.64
N LEU A 95 3.49 -16.51 -5.20
CA LEU A 95 2.78 -16.23 -3.95
C LEU A 95 1.33 -16.69 -3.96
N LEU A 96 0.71 -16.81 -5.14
CA LEU A 96 -0.67 -17.26 -5.27
C LEU A 96 -0.80 -18.74 -4.96
N LYS A 97 -1.84 -19.08 -4.19
CA LYS A 97 -2.40 -20.43 -4.06
C LYS A 97 -2.74 -21.03 -5.42
N PRO A 98 -2.88 -22.36 -5.53
CA PRO A 98 -3.61 -22.94 -6.65
C PRO A 98 -4.95 -22.22 -6.83
N HIS A 99 -5.28 -21.86 -8.07
CA HIS A 99 -6.45 -21.08 -8.45
C HIS A 99 -6.51 -19.64 -7.93
N GLY A 100 -5.40 -19.13 -7.38
CA GLY A 100 -5.28 -17.73 -7.00
C GLY A 100 -5.31 -16.80 -8.22
N LYS A 101 -5.72 -15.55 -8.00
CA LYS A 101 -5.93 -14.55 -9.05
C LYS A 101 -5.05 -13.32 -8.86
N MET A 102 -4.37 -12.89 -9.92
CA MET A 102 -3.74 -11.58 -9.97
C MET A 102 -4.54 -10.66 -10.89
N ILE A 103 -4.96 -9.51 -10.35
CA ILE A 103 -5.68 -8.47 -11.08
C ILE A 103 -4.72 -7.33 -11.40
N LEU A 104 -4.50 -7.07 -12.70
CA LEU A 104 -3.65 -6.00 -13.19
C LEU A 104 -4.47 -4.72 -13.33
N LEU A 105 -4.06 -3.69 -12.59
CA LEU A 105 -4.56 -2.32 -12.67
C LEU A 105 -3.47 -1.35 -13.15
N GLY A 106 -2.22 -1.62 -12.79
CA GLY A 106 -1.07 -0.84 -13.22
C GLY A 106 -0.78 -1.00 -14.72
N ILE A 107 -0.36 0.09 -15.36
CA ILE A 107 -0.05 0.14 -16.80
C ILE A 107 1.44 0.48 -16.96
N PRO A 108 2.32 -0.51 -17.12
CA PRO A 108 3.73 -0.26 -17.36
C PRO A 108 3.99 0.25 -18.79
N ASP A 109 5.09 0.97 -18.93
CA ASP A 109 5.58 1.51 -20.22
C ASP A 109 6.17 0.43 -21.15
N LYS A 110 6.44 -0.77 -20.63
CA LYS A 110 6.97 -1.91 -21.37
C LYS A 110 6.09 -3.15 -21.20
N PRO A 111 6.07 -4.08 -22.17
CA PRO A 111 5.32 -5.32 -22.06
C PRO A 111 5.69 -6.13 -20.81
N LEU A 112 4.68 -6.66 -20.13
CA LEU A 112 4.85 -7.55 -18.99
C LEU A 112 5.38 -8.92 -19.46
N GLN A 113 6.37 -9.44 -18.75
CA GLN A 113 6.88 -10.79 -18.97
C GLN A 113 6.13 -11.76 -18.06
N VAL A 114 5.43 -12.73 -18.68
CA VAL A 114 4.59 -13.70 -17.98
C VAL A 114 5.07 -15.11 -18.31
N SER A 115 5.37 -15.89 -17.29
CA SER A 115 5.74 -17.30 -17.44
C SER A 115 4.49 -18.16 -17.59
N ALA A 116 4.34 -18.85 -18.73
CA ALA A 116 3.23 -19.78 -18.96
C ALA A 116 3.19 -20.89 -17.90
N PHE A 117 4.35 -21.43 -17.51
CA PHE A 117 4.44 -22.45 -16.46
C PHE A 117 3.97 -21.93 -15.10
N ALA A 118 4.20 -20.66 -14.79
CA ALA A 118 3.73 -20.07 -13.54
C ALA A 118 2.20 -19.91 -13.48
N LEU A 119 1.50 -19.89 -14.62
CA LEU A 119 0.04 -19.88 -14.69
C LEU A 119 -0.55 -21.28 -14.73
N ILE A 120 0.01 -22.15 -15.59
CA ILE A 120 -0.39 -23.57 -15.69
C ILE A 120 -0.19 -24.27 -14.34
N GLY A 121 0.95 -24.01 -13.70
CA GLY A 121 1.25 -24.49 -12.36
C GLY A 121 0.28 -23.94 -11.33
N GLY A 122 -0.60 -24.81 -10.84
CA GLY A 122 -1.66 -24.45 -9.89
C GLY A 122 -2.88 -23.80 -10.54
N GLY A 123 -2.99 -23.72 -11.87
CA GLY A 123 -4.18 -23.21 -12.56
C GLY A 123 -4.57 -21.79 -12.14
N LYS A 124 -3.62 -20.87 -12.16
CA LYS A 124 -3.77 -19.48 -11.69
C LYS A 124 -4.34 -18.57 -12.76
N THR A 125 -4.98 -17.48 -12.33
CA THR A 125 -5.57 -16.49 -13.23
C THR A 125 -4.77 -15.19 -13.22
N LEU A 126 -4.47 -14.67 -14.40
CA LEU A 126 -4.04 -13.29 -14.61
C LEU A 126 -5.16 -12.58 -15.38
N ALA A 127 -5.71 -11.52 -14.82
CA ALA A 127 -6.79 -10.75 -15.43
C ALA A 127 -6.49 -9.26 -15.37
N GLY A 128 -6.94 -8.51 -16.39
CA GLY A 128 -6.96 -7.05 -16.36
C GLY A 128 -8.32 -6.54 -15.89
N SER A 129 -8.33 -5.38 -15.25
CA SER A 129 -9.55 -4.62 -14.99
C SER A 129 -9.24 -3.14 -15.17
N CYS A 130 -10.13 -2.43 -15.85
CA CYS A 130 -9.99 -1.00 -16.10
C CYS A 130 -11.38 -0.39 -16.10
N MET A 131 -11.60 0.60 -15.25
CA MET A 131 -12.89 1.26 -15.05
C MET A 131 -14.01 0.29 -14.64
N ALA A 132 -15.20 0.84 -14.43
CA ALA A 132 -16.42 0.10 -14.12
C ALA A 132 -17.62 0.79 -14.81
N SER A 133 -18.75 0.11 -14.88
CA SER A 133 -20.01 0.69 -15.32
C SER A 133 -20.51 1.77 -14.35
N ILE A 134 -21.49 2.57 -14.78
CA ILE A 134 -22.11 3.59 -13.93
C ILE A 134 -22.80 2.94 -12.71
N SER A 135 -23.48 1.81 -12.89
CA SER A 135 -24.13 1.10 -11.79
C SER A 135 -23.13 0.57 -10.77
N GLU A 136 -22.04 -0.07 -11.22
CA GLU A 136 -20.98 -0.55 -10.32
C GLU A 136 -20.27 0.61 -9.59
N THR A 137 -20.12 1.75 -10.27
CA THR A 137 -19.57 2.96 -9.64
C THR A 137 -20.50 3.47 -8.56
N GLN A 138 -21.81 3.49 -8.78
CA GLN A 138 -22.78 3.90 -7.76
C GLN A 138 -22.76 2.95 -6.56
N GLU A 139 -22.75 1.64 -6.78
CA GLU A 139 -22.64 0.64 -5.71
C GLU A 139 -21.36 0.82 -4.89
N MET A 140 -20.23 1.10 -5.56
CA MET A 140 -18.96 1.40 -4.88
C MET A 140 -19.04 2.68 -4.04
N LEU A 141 -19.67 3.74 -4.55
CA LEU A 141 -19.86 4.99 -3.82
C LEU A 141 -20.76 4.81 -2.60
N ASP A 142 -21.85 4.06 -2.75
CA ASP A 142 -22.78 3.76 -1.66
C ASP A 142 -22.08 2.94 -0.57
N PHE A 143 -21.33 1.90 -0.96
CA PHE A 143 -20.51 1.11 -0.05
C PHE A 143 -19.47 1.98 0.67
N ALA A 144 -18.78 2.86 -0.07
CA ALA A 144 -17.78 3.74 0.50
C ALA A 144 -18.39 4.72 1.52
N ALA A 145 -19.56 5.28 1.20
CA ALA A 145 -20.30 6.16 2.11
C ALA A 145 -20.76 5.43 3.38
N GLU A 146 -21.30 4.22 3.24
CA GLU A 146 -21.76 3.38 4.36
C GLU A 146 -20.62 3.00 5.31
N HIS A 147 -19.43 2.72 4.76
CA HIS A 147 -18.28 2.21 5.52
C HIS A 147 -17.23 3.28 5.83
N GLY A 148 -17.49 4.55 5.48
CA GLY A 148 -16.54 5.65 5.70
C GLY A 148 -15.23 5.47 4.94
N VAL A 149 -15.26 4.88 3.75
CA VAL A 149 -14.09 4.73 2.89
C VAL A 149 -13.88 6.02 2.10
N ALA A 150 -12.74 6.66 2.30
CA ALA A 150 -12.31 7.84 1.54
C ALA A 150 -10.84 7.70 1.16
N ALA A 151 -10.40 8.46 0.16
CA ALA A 151 -8.98 8.58 -0.16
C ALA A 151 -8.29 9.55 0.80
N ASP A 152 -7.05 9.28 1.17
CA ASP A 152 -6.18 10.29 1.77
C ASP A 152 -5.78 11.30 0.69
N VAL A 153 -6.12 12.56 0.91
CA VAL A 153 -5.95 13.63 -0.07
C VAL A 153 -5.12 14.78 0.47
N GLU A 154 -4.26 15.31 -0.39
CA GLU A 154 -3.64 16.61 -0.25
C GLU A 154 -4.42 17.60 -1.13
N VAL A 155 -5.17 18.51 -0.49
CA VAL A 155 -5.91 19.54 -1.22
C VAL A 155 -4.96 20.65 -1.64
N ILE A 156 -4.95 20.99 -2.93
CA ILE A 156 -4.11 22.03 -3.52
C ILE A 156 -4.95 23.08 -4.24
N GLY A 157 -4.44 24.30 -4.34
CA GLY A 157 -5.02 25.32 -5.19
C GLY A 157 -4.73 25.08 -6.69
N ALA A 158 -5.57 25.63 -7.56
CA ALA A 158 -5.45 25.52 -9.01
C ALA A 158 -4.11 26.06 -9.54
N GLY A 159 -3.51 27.06 -8.86
CA GLY A 159 -2.19 27.59 -9.21
C GLY A 159 -1.00 26.67 -8.89
N GLU A 160 -1.21 25.63 -8.07
CA GLU A 160 -0.16 24.75 -7.56
C GLU A 160 0.00 23.45 -8.37
N VAL A 161 -0.83 23.26 -9.39
CA VAL A 161 -0.90 22.02 -10.20
C VAL A 161 0.46 21.60 -10.75
N ASN A 162 1.27 22.54 -11.24
CA ASN A 162 2.58 22.21 -11.81
C ASN A 162 3.55 21.65 -10.76
N ALA A 163 3.59 22.26 -9.56
CA ALA A 163 4.41 21.76 -8.46
C ALA A 163 3.92 20.40 -7.97
N ALA A 164 2.60 20.19 -7.91
CA ALA A 164 2.00 18.91 -7.56
C ALA A 164 2.36 17.80 -8.58
N MET A 165 2.43 18.12 -9.87
CA MET A 165 2.88 17.17 -10.91
C MET A 165 4.35 16.75 -10.72
N GLU A 166 5.24 17.67 -10.36
CA GLU A 166 6.65 17.35 -10.07
C GLU A 166 6.81 16.47 -8.84
N ARG A 167 6.01 16.72 -7.79
CA ARG A 167 5.96 15.90 -6.57
C ARG A 167 5.43 14.50 -6.87
N LEU A 168 4.34 14.41 -7.64
CA LEU A 168 3.75 13.13 -8.05
C LEU A 168 4.75 12.25 -8.81
N ALA A 169 5.53 12.84 -9.73
CA ALA A 169 6.55 12.11 -10.49
C ALA A 169 7.64 11.50 -9.60
N LYS A 170 7.88 12.06 -8.40
CA LYS A 170 8.83 11.56 -7.40
C LYS A 170 8.19 10.65 -6.35
N GLY A 171 6.87 10.42 -6.43
CA GLY A 171 6.11 9.70 -5.40
C GLY A 171 5.92 10.49 -4.10
N ASP A 172 6.10 11.82 -4.13
CA ASP A 172 5.97 12.71 -2.99
C ASP A 172 4.52 13.18 -2.80
N VAL A 173 3.63 12.24 -2.49
CA VAL A 173 2.21 12.51 -2.18
C VAL A 173 1.66 11.42 -1.28
N ARG A 174 0.75 11.77 -0.37
CA ARG A 174 0.05 10.81 0.49
C ARG A 174 -1.47 11.01 0.45
N TYR A 175 -2.23 10.31 -0.39
CA TYR A 175 -1.84 9.48 -1.54
C TYR A 175 -2.33 10.06 -2.88
N ARG A 176 -3.19 11.08 -2.83
CA ARG A 176 -3.80 11.74 -4.00
C ARG A 176 -3.80 13.25 -3.82
N PHE A 177 -3.52 13.99 -4.88
CA PHE A 177 -3.86 15.42 -4.92
C PHE A 177 -5.33 15.61 -5.29
N VAL A 178 -5.99 16.57 -4.65
CA VAL A 178 -7.32 17.08 -5.03
C VAL A 178 -7.23 18.58 -5.23
N ILE A 179 -7.68 19.07 -6.38
CA ILE A 179 -7.63 20.50 -6.67
C ILE A 179 -8.92 21.15 -6.15
N ASP A 180 -8.79 22.14 -5.27
CA ASP A 180 -9.91 22.96 -4.81
C ASP A 180 -10.25 24.03 -5.85
N VAL A 181 -10.89 23.61 -6.93
CA VAL A 181 -11.25 24.49 -8.05
C VAL A 181 -12.19 25.60 -7.57
N GLY A 182 -13.20 25.27 -6.76
CA GLY A 182 -14.27 26.20 -6.37
C GLY A 182 -13.77 27.44 -5.63
N ASN A 183 -12.75 27.27 -4.79
CA ASN A 183 -12.21 28.38 -3.99
C ASN A 183 -10.96 29.04 -4.59
N THR A 184 -10.27 28.37 -5.53
CA THR A 184 -8.94 28.80 -5.95
C THR A 184 -8.80 29.09 -7.45
N LEU A 185 -9.73 28.62 -8.28
CA LEU A 185 -9.78 28.98 -9.69
C LEU A 185 -10.58 30.27 -9.87
N LYS A 186 -9.90 31.34 -10.32
CA LYS A 186 -10.58 32.58 -10.69
C LYS A 186 -11.22 32.40 -12.06
N ALA A 187 -12.53 32.60 -12.13
CA ALA A 187 -13.20 32.83 -13.39
C ALA A 187 -12.89 34.28 -13.82
N ASP A 188 -12.36 34.43 -15.02
CA ASP A 188 -12.30 35.75 -15.68
C ASP A 188 -13.71 36.25 -16.01
#